data_AF-A0A352RRI3-F1
#
_entry.id   AF-A0A352RRI3-F1
#
_cell.length_a   1.000
_cell.length_b   1.000
_cell.length_c   1.000
_cell.angle_alpha   90.00
_cell.angle_beta   90.00
_cell.angle_gamma   90.00
#
_symmetry.space_group_name_H-M   'P 1'
#
loop_
_entity.id
_entity.type
_entity.pdbx_description
1 polymer ?
#
loop_
_entity_poly.entity_id
_entity_poly.type
_entity_poly.pdbx_seq_one_letter_code
_entity_poly.pdbx_strand_id
1 'polypeptide(L)' 'YALFKHMTVFENVAFGLRVKPRGERPSEAKIREKVKSLLELVQLDWLADRFPAQLSGGQRQRI' A
#
# COMPACT_ATOMS: atom_id res chain seq x y z
N TYR A 1 6.47 -13.45 0.95
CA TYR A 1 5.80 -12.13 1.03
C TYR A 1 4.34 -12.34 0.65
N ALA A 2 3.39 -11.99 1.53
CA ALA A 2 1.97 -12.31 1.34
C ALA A 2 1.16 -11.02 1.20
N LEU A 3 1.08 -10.49 -0.02
CA LEU A 3 0.11 -9.45 -0.34
C LEU A 3 -1.30 -10.05 -0.27
N PHE A 4 -2.25 -9.30 0.29
CA PHE A 4 -3.66 -9.62 0.26
C PHE A 4 -4.15 -9.52 -1.20
N LYS A 5 -4.50 -10.67 -1.78
CA LYS A 5 -4.85 -10.79 -3.21
C LYS A 5 -6.09 -9.99 -3.62
N HIS A 6 -6.99 -9.75 -2.68
CA HIS A 6 -8.26 -9.04 -2.86
C HIS A 6 -8.15 -7.54 -2.56
N MET A 7 -6.95 -7.05 -2.26
CA MET A 7 -6.66 -5.64 -1.99
C MET A 7 -5.76 -5.09 -3.09
N THR A 8 -5.90 -3.81 -3.41
CA THR A 8 -4.96 -3.11 -4.30
C THR A 8 -3.60 -2.92 -3.64
N VAL A 9 -2.59 -2.50 -4.41
CA VAL A 9 -1.27 -2.12 -3.86
C VAL A 9 -1.41 -1.06 -2.78
N PHE A 10 -2.21 -0.01 -3.06
CA PHE A 10 -2.50 1.03 -2.08
C PHE A 10 -3.08 0.44 -0.79
N GLU A 11 -4.08 -0.42 -0.90
CA GLU A 11 -4.76 -1.01 0.26
C GLU A 11 -3.84 -1.93 1.07
N ASN A 12 -2.97 -2.70 0.40
CA ASN A 12 -1.97 -3.53 1.06
C ASN A 12 -1.02 -2.69 1.93
N VAL A 13 -0.51 -1.57 1.39
CA VAL A 13 0.39 -0.67 2.15
C VAL A 13 -0.38 0.09 3.22
N ALA A 14 -1.60 0.54 2.92
CA ALA A 14 -2.46 1.25 3.87
C ALA A 14 -2.90 0.36 5.06
N PHE A 15 -3.03 -0.95 4.85
CA PHE A 15 -3.50 -1.89 5.86
C PHE A 15 -2.68 -1.79 7.15
N GLY A 16 -1.34 -1.77 7.04
CA GLY A 16 -0.45 -1.65 8.20
C GLY A 16 -0.67 -0.38 9.03
N LEU A 17 -1.13 0.70 8.40
CA LEU A 17 -1.47 1.95 9.10
C LEU A 17 -2.89 1.91 9.68
N ARG A 18 -3.83 1.27 8.99
CA ARG A 18 -5.23 1.14 9.42
C ARG A 18 -5.43 0.16 10.57
N VAL A 19 -4.60 -0.87 10.71
CA VAL A 19 -4.72 -1.84 11.82
C VAL A 19 -4.13 -1.33 13.13
N LYS A 20 -3.44 -0.18 13.15
CA LYS A 20 -2.92 0.41 14.39
C LYS A 20 -4.05 0.66 15.41
N PRO A 21 -3.73 0.62 16.72
CA PRO A 21 -4.67 1.01 17.78
C PRO A 21 -5.24 2.40 17.53
N ARG A 22 -6.50 2.64 17.95
CA ARG A 22 -7.23 3.88 17.63
C ARG A 22 -6.49 5.15 18.05
N GLY A 23 -5.76 5.13 19.16
CA GLY A 23 -4.96 6.28 19.63
C GLY A 23 -3.71 6.59 18.79
N GLU A 24 -3.18 5.60 18.07
CA GLU A 24 -1.98 5.73 17.24
C GLU A 24 -2.30 5.76 15.74
N ARG A 25 -3.52 5.40 15.36
CA ARG A 25 -3.98 5.34 13.98
C ARG A 25 -4.04 6.74 13.39
N PRO A 26 -3.29 7.03 12.31
CA PRO A 26 -3.43 8.29 11.61
C PRO A 26 -4.84 8.43 11.01
N SER A 27 -5.28 9.67 10.77
CA SER A 27 -6.51 9.90 10.02
C SER A 27 -6.40 9.32 8.59
N GLU A 28 -7.52 8.98 7.97
CA GLU A 28 -7.53 8.45 6.59
C GLU A 28 -6.82 9.39 5.59
N ALA A 29 -6.91 10.71 5.77
CA ALA A 29 -6.17 11.68 4.98
C ALA A 29 -4.65 11.51 5.12
N LYS A 30 -4.15 11.40 6.37
CA LYS A 30 -2.72 11.16 6.64
C LYS A 30 -2.25 9.79 6.15
N ILE A 31 -3.11 8.78 6.17
CA ILE A 31 -2.80 7.45 5.61
C ILE A 31 -2.61 7.58 4.09
N ARG A 32 -3.53 8.25 3.38
CA ARG A 32 -3.42 8.48 1.93
C ARG A 32 -2.13 9.19 1.56
N GLU A 33 -1.80 10.28 2.25
CA GLU A 33 -0.55 11.01 2.02
C GLU A 33 0.68 10.12 2.24
N LYS A 34 0.75 9.42 3.37
CA LYS A 34 1.88 8.53 3.69
C LYS A 34 2.05 7.41 2.66
N VAL A 35 0.96 6.75 2.28
CA VAL A 35 1.02 5.66 1.29
C VAL A 35 1.46 6.20 -0.06
N LYS A 36 0.92 7.34 -0.50
CA LYS A 36 1.33 8.00 -1.76
C LYS A 36 2.83 8.30 -1.75
N SER A 37 3.35 8.94 -0.70
CA SER A 37 4.78 9.24 -0.59
C SER A 37 5.66 7.98 -0.55
N LEU A 38 5.21 6.91 0.10
CA LEU A 38 5.94 5.63 0.11
C LEU A 38 6.01 5.01 -1.29
N LEU A 39 4.89 5.01 -2.02
CA LEU A 39 4.83 4.47 -3.38
C LEU A 39 5.65 5.31 -4.36
N GLU A 40 5.64 6.64 -4.23
CA GLU A 40 6.49 7.54 -5.02
C GLU A 40 7.98 7.26 -4.76
N LEU A 41 8.38 7.07 -3.50
CA LEU A 41 9.77 6.77 -3.12
C LEU A 41 10.29 5.48 -3.79
N VAL A 42 9.43 4.48 -3.94
CA VAL A 42 9.78 3.22 -4.61
C VAL A 42 9.41 3.21 -6.11
N GLN A 43 8.94 4.33 -6.66
CA GLN A 43 8.55 4.48 -8.07
C GLN A 43 7.44 3.50 -8.51
N LEU A 44 6.47 3.25 -7.61
CA LEU A 44 5.32 2.36 -7.83
C LEU A 44 3.96 3.08 -7.64
N ASP A 45 3.94 4.40 -7.61
CA ASP A 45 2.74 5.22 -7.46
C ASP A 45 1.68 4.94 -8.55
N TRP A 46 2.12 4.75 -9.79
CA TRP A 46 1.28 4.38 -10.93
C TRP A 46 0.66 2.97 -10.85
N LEU A 47 1.08 2.16 -9.86
CA LEU A 47 0.51 0.83 -9.58
C LEU A 47 -0.46 0.83 -8.40
N ALA A 48 -0.72 1.98 -7.75
CA ALA A 48 -1.52 2.07 -6.54
C ALA A 48 -2.88 1.35 -6.63
N ASP A 49 -3.56 1.47 -7.77
CA ASP A 49 -4.88 0.90 -8.01
C ASP A 49 -4.86 -0.53 -8.56
N ARG A 50 -3.67 -1.12 -8.77
CA ARG A 50 -3.53 -2.48 -9.29
C ARG A 50 -3.64 -3.51 -8.17
N PHE A 51 -4.13 -4.70 -8.51
CA PHE A 51 -4.11 -5.87 -7.64
C PHE A 51 -2.80 -6.65 -7.79
N PRO A 52 -2.36 -7.42 -6.77
CA PRO A 52 -1.12 -8.22 -6.81
C PRO A 52 -0.99 -9.16 -8.02
N ALA A 53 -2.12 -9.66 -8.55
CA ALA A 53 -2.15 -10.52 -9.73
C ALA A 53 -1.76 -9.78 -11.02
N GLN A 54 -1.86 -8.46 -11.06
CA GLN A 54 -1.53 -7.61 -12.22
C GLN A 54 -0.07 -7.14 -12.22
N LEU A 55 0.71 -7.54 -11.21
CA LEU A 55 2.09 -7.14 -11.03
C LEU A 55 3.07 -8.16 -11.62
N SER A 56 4.23 -7.69 -12.07
CA SER A 56 5.36 -8.56 -12.37
C SER A 56 5.95 -9.16 -11.09
N GLY A 57 6.78 -10.21 -11.22
CA GLY A 57 7.46 -10.82 -10.08
C GLY A 57 8.35 -9.83 -9.32
N GLY A 58 9.11 -9.01 -10.03
CA GLY A 58 9.97 -7.98 -9.43
C GLY A 58 9.17 -6.85 -8.76
N GLN A 59 8.03 -6.45 -9.34
CA GLN A 59 7.13 -5.48 -8.70
C GLN A 59 6.58 -6.02 -7.37
N ARG A 60 6.18 -7.30 -7.32
CA ARG A 60 5.70 -7.94 -6.08
C ARG A 60 6.75 -8.07 -4.98
N GLN A 61 8.05 -8.06 -5.32
CA GLN A 61 9.13 -8.10 -4.33
C GLN A 61 9.43 -6.74 -3.72
N ARG A 62 9.01 -5.65 -4.37
CA ARG A 62 9.28 -4.26 -3.96
C ARG A 62 8.14 -3.62 -3.16
N ILE A 63 6.98 -4.29 -3.09
CA ILE A 63 5.82 -3.92 -2.29
C ILE A 63 5.82 -4.78 -1.05
#